data_AF-A0AA85JC20-F1
#
_entry.id   AF-A0AA85JC20-F1
#
_cell.length_a   1.000
_cell.length_b   1.000
_cell.length_c   1.000
_cell.angle_alpha   90.00
_cell.angle_beta   90.00
_cell.angle_gamma   90.00
#
_symmetry.space_group_name_H-M   'P 1'
#
loop_
_entity.id
_entity.type
_entity.pdbx_description
1 polymer ?
#
loop_
_entity_poly.entity_id
_entity_poly.type
_entity_poly.pdbx_seq_one_letter_code
_entity_poly.pdbx_strand_id
1 'polypeptide(L)'
;MVNITDGIIEISSQEIWGTLHALETILQLVYRSESDSVIYQGVVNDVPIFTHRGIMIDTARHFLSISEIEKMIDAMSMVKMNTLHWHVTDDESFPYSFFSYPELSTWGSYDDKSTVYLPDEVNALLEYARLRGVRVIPEFQTPAHTMRWNLLNIPLLTRCFKGDEPDFAYGPMNPTENITYTFLSRIFNEVLTAFPDSMIHLGGSDVSYDCWKSNPFIRNFMNDNGYGDDYTKLESYYFQRLMTTILGANSSEWTTSPIVWQDVFENGFREETPVVIHLYKPDWAQILDEVTKTGYRAILSSCWDLSAVEPGDDWKKVYECDLISFEATDEQLSLIIGGEALLWGQYIDDANLFTETWPLAAAVAERLWSQEQSETDEFAQRLHQLRCQMLKRGWPAQVITGPGFCYP
;
A
#
# COMPACT_ATOMS: atom_id res chain seq x y z
N MET A 1 5.10 -8.36 26.19
CA MET A 1 6.04 -8.18 27.32
C MET A 1 7.24 -9.08 27.10
N VAL A 2 8.44 -8.53 27.28
CA VAL A 2 9.72 -9.26 27.31
C VAL A 2 10.37 -8.99 28.66
N ASN A 3 10.70 -10.03 29.42
CA ASN A 3 11.36 -9.93 30.72
C ASN A 3 12.68 -10.72 30.67
N ILE A 4 13.80 -10.03 30.86
CA ILE A 4 15.16 -10.59 30.82
C ILE A 4 15.78 -10.40 32.19
N THR A 5 15.74 -11.45 33.02
CA THR A 5 16.27 -11.44 34.39
C THR A 5 16.88 -12.78 34.76
N ASP A 6 17.95 -12.77 35.55
CA ASP A 6 18.60 -13.98 36.12
C ASP A 6 18.92 -15.09 35.09
N GLY A 7 19.28 -14.71 33.86
CA GLY A 7 19.62 -15.63 32.78
C GLY A 7 18.42 -16.30 32.10
N ILE A 8 17.20 -15.83 32.37
CA ILE A 8 15.95 -16.29 31.77
C ILE A 8 15.37 -15.17 30.90
N ILE A 9 14.91 -15.52 29.70
CA ILE A 9 14.13 -14.64 28.82
C ILE A 9 12.71 -15.17 28.80
N GLU A 10 11.77 -14.40 29.33
CA GLU A 10 10.34 -14.71 29.31
C GLU A 10 9.62 -13.77 28.32
N ILE A 11 8.83 -14.36 27.42
CA ILE A 11 7.98 -13.65 26.47
C ILE A 11 6.53 -13.95 26.82
N SER A 12 5.73 -12.89 26.95
CA SER A 12 4.28 -12.99 27.11
C SER A 12 3.59 -12.05 26.12
N SER A 13 2.72 -12.62 25.28
CA SER A 13 1.92 -11.88 24.30
C SER A 13 0.51 -12.45 24.24
N GLN A 14 -0.46 -11.62 23.85
CA GLN A 14 -1.86 -12.05 23.70
C GLN A 14 -2.04 -12.98 22.50
N GLU A 15 -1.25 -12.76 21.45
CA GLU A 15 -1.30 -13.50 20.19
C GLU A 15 0.12 -13.85 19.71
N ILE A 16 0.19 -14.75 18.72
CA ILE A 16 1.46 -15.19 18.11
C ILE A 16 2.23 -14.03 17.46
N TRP A 17 1.54 -13.03 16.91
CA TRP A 17 2.16 -11.86 16.28
C TRP A 17 2.95 -11.02 17.28
N GLY A 18 2.43 -10.88 18.50
CA GLY A 18 3.16 -10.21 19.59
C GLY A 18 4.42 -10.97 20.01
N THR A 19 4.45 -12.30 19.86
CA THR A 19 5.67 -13.10 20.07
C THR A 19 6.71 -12.80 18.98
N LEU A 20 6.32 -12.67 17.71
CA LEU A 20 7.25 -12.29 16.62
C LEU A 20 7.90 -10.94 16.89
N HIS A 21 7.11 -9.93 17.27
CA HIS A 21 7.63 -8.60 17.60
C HIS A 21 8.55 -8.63 18.83
N ALA A 22 8.21 -9.42 19.85
CA ALA A 22 9.04 -9.62 21.03
C ALA A 22 10.41 -10.25 20.70
N LEU A 23 10.44 -11.23 19.78
CA LEU A 23 11.69 -11.83 19.30
C LEU A 23 12.60 -10.80 18.61
N GLU A 24 12.04 -9.92 17.78
CA GLU A 24 12.83 -8.85 17.15
C GLU A 24 13.35 -7.85 18.21
N THR A 25 12.53 -7.47 19.20
CA THR A 25 13.01 -6.65 20.33
C THR A 25 14.16 -7.31 21.07
N ILE A 26 14.10 -8.63 21.32
CA ILE A 26 15.21 -9.38 21.92
C ILE A 26 16.47 -9.32 21.05
N LEU A 27 16.33 -9.51 19.73
CA LEU A 27 17.47 -9.43 18.79
C LEU A 27 18.13 -8.06 18.81
N GLN A 28 17.35 -6.99 18.95
CA GLN A 28 17.86 -5.61 19.03
C GLN A 28 18.51 -5.30 20.38
N LEU A 29 18.14 -5.98 21.47
CA LEU A 29 18.76 -5.86 22.79
C LEU A 29 20.08 -6.65 22.94
N VAL A 30 20.39 -7.53 22.00
CA VAL A 30 21.67 -8.26 21.99
C VAL A 30 22.78 -7.33 21.47
N TYR A 31 23.74 -7.04 22.34
CA TYR A 31 24.98 -6.37 21.98
C TYR A 31 26.09 -7.40 21.77
N ARG A 32 26.81 -7.29 20.64
CA ARG A 32 27.95 -8.14 20.31
C ARG A 32 29.22 -7.30 20.19
N SER A 33 30.25 -7.65 20.96
CA SER A 33 31.63 -7.21 20.78
C SER A 33 32.45 -8.34 20.15
N GLU A 34 33.76 -8.11 19.92
CA GLU A 34 34.67 -9.16 19.41
C GLU A 34 34.82 -10.35 20.37
N SER A 35 34.67 -10.12 21.68
CA SER A 35 34.88 -11.12 22.73
C SER A 35 33.61 -11.62 23.39
N ASP A 36 32.53 -10.83 23.36
CA ASP A 36 31.36 -11.06 24.20
C ASP A 36 30.05 -10.85 23.43
N SER A 37 29.06 -11.66 23.74
CA SER A 37 27.66 -11.42 23.38
C SER A 37 26.87 -11.25 24.66
N VAL A 38 26.38 -10.04 24.89
CA VAL A 38 25.62 -9.68 26.09
C VAL A 38 24.23 -9.21 25.69
N ILE A 39 23.27 -9.40 26.60
CA ILE A 39 21.91 -8.89 26.44
C ILE A 39 21.59 -8.04 27.66
N TYR A 40 20.98 -6.88 27.43
CA TYR A 40 20.56 -6.00 28.52
C TYR A 40 19.45 -6.66 29.34
N GLN A 41 19.59 -6.65 30.66
CA GLN A 41 18.52 -7.08 31.56
C GLN A 41 17.47 -5.98 31.68
N GLY A 42 16.20 -6.37 31.78
CA GLY A 42 15.10 -5.42 31.89
C GLY A 42 13.75 -6.02 31.54
N VAL A 43 12.71 -5.20 31.71
CA VAL A 43 11.33 -5.52 31.33
C VAL A 43 10.88 -4.53 30.27
N VAL A 44 10.40 -5.03 29.14
CA VAL A 44 9.84 -4.25 28.04
C VAL A 44 8.36 -4.60 27.91
N ASN A 45 7.50 -3.60 28.11
CA ASN A 45 6.08 -3.67 27.77
C ASN A 45 5.86 -2.81 26.54
N ASP A 46 5.37 -3.41 25.46
CA ASP A 46 5.38 -2.81 24.13
C ASP A 46 4.11 -3.19 23.38
N VAL A 47 3.56 -2.23 22.64
CA VAL A 47 2.31 -2.33 21.86
C VAL A 47 2.33 -1.22 20.80
N PRO A 48 1.90 -1.50 19.56
CA PRO A 48 1.85 -0.46 18.53
C PRO A 48 0.74 0.55 18.83
N ILE A 49 0.96 1.81 18.46
CA ILE A 49 -0.11 2.83 18.47
C ILE A 49 -1.11 2.64 17.33
N PHE A 50 -0.67 2.13 16.18
CA PHE A 50 -1.52 1.87 15.02
C PHE A 50 -1.48 0.40 14.60
N THR A 51 -2.64 -0.11 14.17
CA THR A 51 -2.77 -1.53 13.77
C THR A 51 -2.32 -1.77 12.34
N HIS A 52 -2.37 -0.77 11.47
CA HIS A 52 -1.99 -0.82 10.07
C HIS A 52 -0.68 -0.07 9.83
N ARG A 53 0.41 -0.79 9.51
CA ARG A 53 1.75 -0.22 9.37
C ARG A 53 2.39 -0.75 8.10
N GLY A 54 2.19 -0.03 7.00
CA GLY A 54 2.41 -0.58 5.67
C GLY A 54 3.59 0.01 4.90
N ILE A 55 4.05 -0.76 3.93
CA ILE A 55 4.88 -0.28 2.82
C ILE A 55 4.14 -0.62 1.54
N MET A 56 3.96 0.36 0.66
CA MET A 56 3.51 0.14 -0.70
C MET A 56 4.72 -0.10 -1.61
N ILE A 57 4.67 -1.16 -2.41
CA ILE A 57 5.60 -1.39 -3.52
C ILE A 57 4.83 -1.39 -4.84
N ASP A 58 5.46 -0.85 -5.88
CA ASP A 58 4.92 -0.79 -7.23
C ASP A 58 5.66 -1.78 -8.13
N THR A 59 4.94 -2.80 -8.57
CA THR A 59 5.47 -3.84 -9.49
C THR A 59 5.03 -3.65 -10.94
N ALA A 60 4.28 -2.57 -11.22
CA ALA A 60 3.72 -2.31 -12.53
C ALA A 60 4.65 -1.43 -13.37
N ARG A 61 5.21 -0.38 -12.77
CA ARG A 61 6.13 0.54 -13.47
C ARG A 61 7.44 -0.17 -13.80
N HIS A 62 7.97 -0.95 -12.86
CA HIS A 62 9.03 -1.93 -13.09
C HIS A 62 8.66 -3.24 -12.41
N PHE A 63 8.97 -4.36 -13.05
CA PHE A 63 8.78 -5.67 -12.43
C PHE A 63 9.77 -5.85 -11.27
N LEU A 64 9.28 -6.28 -10.11
CA LEU A 64 10.12 -6.65 -8.96
C LEU A 64 10.16 -8.16 -8.80
N SER A 65 11.33 -8.77 -8.66
CA SER A 65 11.41 -10.21 -8.45
C SER A 65 10.83 -10.61 -7.08
N ILE A 66 10.24 -11.81 -7.01
CA ILE A 66 9.73 -12.37 -5.74
C ILE A 66 10.80 -12.34 -4.65
N SER A 67 12.06 -12.61 -4.99
CA SER A 67 13.17 -12.54 -4.04
C SER A 67 13.42 -11.15 -3.46
N GLU A 68 13.24 -10.07 -4.23
CA GLU A 68 13.34 -8.71 -3.70
C GLU A 68 12.13 -8.37 -2.83
N ILE A 69 10.93 -8.83 -3.20
CA ILE A 69 9.72 -8.64 -2.38
C ILE A 69 9.86 -9.40 -1.04
N GLU A 70 10.35 -10.64 -1.04
CA GLU A 70 10.63 -11.41 0.17
C GLU A 70 11.67 -10.70 1.06
N LYS A 71 12.71 -10.13 0.47
CA LYS A 71 13.73 -9.34 1.18
C LYS A 71 13.14 -8.08 1.82
N MET A 72 12.19 -7.43 1.15
CA MET A 72 11.44 -6.31 1.72
C MET A 72 10.60 -6.74 2.92
N ILE A 73 9.91 -7.88 2.83
CA ILE A 73 9.12 -8.46 3.95
C ILE A 73 10.02 -8.79 5.15
N ASP A 74 11.22 -9.34 4.92
CA ASP A 74 12.19 -9.58 6.00
C ASP A 74 12.58 -8.28 6.73
N ALA A 75 12.83 -7.21 5.98
CA ALA A 75 13.17 -5.90 6.53
C ALA A 75 11.98 -5.25 7.24
N MET A 76 10.75 -5.37 6.70
CA MET A 76 9.52 -4.93 7.35
C MET A 76 9.33 -5.59 8.72
N SER A 77 9.57 -6.92 8.80
CA SER A 77 9.50 -7.67 10.06
C SER A 77 10.52 -7.15 11.09
N MET A 78 11.70 -6.74 10.64
CA MET A 78 12.77 -6.21 11.50
C MET A 78 12.37 -4.88 12.18
N VAL A 79 11.50 -4.09 11.53
CA VAL A 79 11.00 -2.82 12.06
C VAL A 79 9.52 -2.89 12.48
N LYS A 80 8.98 -4.10 12.62
CA LYS A 80 7.60 -4.35 13.07
C LYS A 80 6.49 -3.74 12.19
N MET A 81 6.79 -3.49 10.91
CA MET A 81 5.76 -3.23 9.89
C MET A 81 5.03 -4.53 9.55
N ASN A 82 3.74 -4.43 9.25
CA ASN A 82 2.85 -5.60 9.18
C ASN A 82 1.93 -5.61 7.96
N THR A 83 2.08 -4.68 7.02
CA THR A 83 1.29 -4.65 5.79
C THR A 83 2.18 -4.41 4.58
N LEU A 84 2.18 -5.33 3.62
CA LEU A 84 2.67 -5.10 2.28
C LEU A 84 1.47 -4.68 1.42
N HIS A 85 1.42 -3.40 1.06
CA HIS A 85 0.50 -2.92 0.05
C HIS A 85 1.15 -3.18 -1.31
N TRP A 86 0.60 -4.13 -2.06
CA TRP A 86 1.16 -4.54 -3.32
C TRP A 86 0.41 -3.86 -4.47
N HIS A 87 1.00 -2.80 -5.02
CA HIS A 87 0.51 -2.15 -6.23
C HIS A 87 0.90 -2.97 -7.46
N VAL A 88 -0.03 -3.83 -7.89
CA VAL A 88 0.29 -4.96 -8.77
C VAL A 88 0.33 -4.57 -10.24
N THR A 89 -0.60 -3.72 -10.69
CA THR A 89 -0.82 -3.39 -12.11
C THR A 89 -1.07 -1.90 -12.30
N ASP A 90 -0.62 -1.35 -13.42
CA ASP A 90 -0.81 0.06 -13.81
C ASP A 90 -0.76 0.20 -15.34
N ASP A 91 -0.58 1.41 -15.87
CA ASP A 91 -0.54 1.69 -17.30
C ASP A 91 0.64 1.05 -18.03
N GLU A 92 1.76 0.84 -17.33
CA GLU A 92 3.00 0.35 -17.95
C GLU A 92 3.04 -1.16 -18.13
N SER A 93 2.57 -1.94 -17.14
CA SER A 93 2.56 -3.40 -17.21
C SER A 93 1.43 -4.08 -16.39
N PHE A 94 1.13 -5.32 -16.77
CA PHE A 94 0.20 -6.22 -16.08
C PHE A 94 0.91 -7.55 -15.77
N PRO A 95 1.67 -7.64 -14.67
CA PRO A 95 2.49 -8.82 -14.36
C PRO A 95 1.71 -9.96 -13.70
N TYR A 96 0.50 -9.74 -13.18
CA TYR A 96 -0.24 -10.78 -12.45
C TYR A 96 -0.96 -11.77 -13.39
N SER A 97 -0.77 -13.07 -13.17
CA SER A 97 -1.41 -14.11 -13.97
C SER A 97 -2.75 -14.57 -13.39
N PHE A 98 -3.86 -14.17 -14.01
CA PHE A 98 -5.20 -14.68 -13.69
C PHE A 98 -5.50 -16.02 -14.37
N PHE A 99 -6.32 -16.86 -13.73
CA PHE A 99 -6.78 -18.11 -14.35
C PHE A 99 -7.90 -17.87 -15.37
N SER A 100 -8.82 -16.94 -15.11
CA SER A 100 -9.90 -16.62 -16.05
C SER A 100 -9.43 -15.87 -17.30
N TYR A 101 -8.32 -15.15 -17.20
CA TYR A 101 -7.78 -14.29 -18.26
C TYR A 101 -6.24 -14.33 -18.30
N PRO A 102 -5.63 -15.50 -18.61
CA PRO A 102 -4.17 -15.63 -18.67
C PRO A 102 -3.53 -14.75 -19.75
N GLU A 103 -4.30 -14.33 -20.74
CA GLU A 103 -3.81 -13.44 -21.79
C GLU A 103 -3.48 -12.03 -21.29
N LEU A 104 -4.00 -11.60 -20.13
CA LEU A 104 -3.67 -10.31 -19.52
C LEU A 104 -2.18 -10.21 -19.18
N SER A 105 -1.63 -11.20 -18.48
CA SER A 105 -0.20 -11.24 -18.20
C SER A 105 0.61 -11.58 -19.44
N THR A 106 0.12 -12.51 -20.27
CA THR A 106 0.83 -12.91 -21.51
C THR A 106 1.08 -11.72 -22.44
N TRP A 107 0.15 -10.76 -22.54
CA TRP A 107 0.29 -9.61 -23.43
C TRP A 107 0.60 -8.29 -22.72
N GLY A 108 0.35 -8.22 -21.42
CA GLY A 108 0.44 -7.00 -20.64
C GLY A 108 1.69 -6.88 -19.77
N SER A 109 2.36 -7.99 -19.46
CA SER A 109 3.67 -7.97 -18.81
C SER A 109 4.77 -7.46 -19.76
N TYR A 110 5.93 -7.12 -19.21
CA TYR A 110 7.09 -6.70 -20.02
C TYR A 110 7.68 -7.86 -20.84
N ASP A 111 7.64 -9.06 -20.28
CA ASP A 111 7.98 -10.35 -20.87
C ASP A 111 7.07 -11.44 -20.27
N ASP A 112 6.48 -12.25 -21.16
CA ASP A 112 5.44 -13.23 -20.85
C ASP A 112 5.92 -14.45 -20.05
N LYS A 113 7.21 -14.51 -19.71
CA LYS A 113 7.82 -15.61 -18.95
C LYS A 113 8.61 -15.13 -17.74
N SER A 114 9.41 -14.07 -17.88
CA SER A 114 10.32 -13.63 -16.82
C SER A 114 9.76 -12.54 -15.92
N THR A 115 8.66 -11.88 -16.33
CA THR A 115 8.07 -10.74 -15.59
C THR A 115 6.61 -10.97 -15.24
N VAL A 116 6.27 -12.22 -14.93
CA VAL A 116 4.91 -12.64 -14.57
C VAL A 116 4.92 -13.24 -13.18
N TYR A 117 3.99 -12.82 -12.33
CA TYR A 117 3.71 -13.44 -11.04
C TYR A 117 2.74 -14.59 -11.25
N LEU A 118 3.23 -15.83 -11.10
CA LEU A 118 2.42 -17.02 -11.23
C LEU A 118 1.65 -17.30 -9.93
N PRO A 119 0.46 -17.96 -9.99
CA PRO A 119 -0.34 -18.24 -8.80
C PRO A 119 0.41 -18.99 -7.68
N ASP A 120 1.27 -19.95 -8.03
CA ASP A 120 2.07 -20.69 -7.04
C ASP A 120 3.12 -19.80 -6.36
N GLU A 121 3.72 -18.86 -7.08
CA GLU A 121 4.67 -17.89 -6.54
C GLU A 121 3.97 -16.89 -5.60
N VAL A 122 2.80 -16.41 -6.01
CA VAL A 122 1.95 -15.54 -5.17
C VAL A 122 1.56 -16.27 -3.89
N ASN A 123 1.09 -17.52 -3.98
CA ASN A 123 0.73 -18.31 -2.80
C ASN A 123 1.93 -18.54 -1.85
N ALA A 124 3.11 -18.81 -2.41
CA ALA A 124 4.33 -18.95 -1.62
C ALA A 124 4.71 -17.63 -0.93
N LEU A 125 4.62 -16.50 -1.63
CA LEU A 125 4.88 -15.17 -1.08
C LEU A 125 3.89 -14.81 0.04
N LEU A 126 2.60 -15.12 -0.13
CA LEU A 126 1.59 -14.88 0.89
C LEU A 126 1.89 -15.67 2.18
N GLU A 127 2.31 -16.92 2.07
CA GLU A 127 2.75 -17.71 3.23
C GLU A 127 4.05 -17.16 3.83
N TYR A 128 4.99 -16.72 2.99
CA TYR A 128 6.25 -16.11 3.42
C TYR A 128 6.01 -14.84 4.27
N ALA A 129 5.08 -14.00 3.82
CA ALA A 129 4.61 -12.82 4.54
C ALA A 129 3.91 -13.18 5.84
N ARG A 130 2.99 -14.15 5.81
CA ARG A 130 2.24 -14.61 6.98
C ARG A 130 3.17 -15.13 8.09
N LEU A 131 4.22 -15.87 7.74
CA LEU A 131 5.22 -16.37 8.71
C LEU A 131 5.98 -15.25 9.43
N ARG A 132 5.96 -14.03 8.90
CA ARG A 132 6.56 -12.82 9.48
C ARG A 132 5.54 -11.87 10.09
N GLY A 133 4.26 -12.25 10.13
CA GLY A 133 3.19 -11.39 10.60
C GLY A 133 2.94 -10.20 9.67
N VAL A 134 3.26 -10.33 8.39
CA VAL A 134 3.01 -9.33 7.35
C VAL A 134 1.80 -9.75 6.54
N ARG A 135 0.79 -8.88 6.49
CA ARG A 135 -0.37 -8.97 5.61
C ARG A 135 0.02 -8.56 4.20
N VAL A 136 -0.65 -9.09 3.18
CA VAL A 136 -0.47 -8.64 1.79
C VAL A 136 -1.81 -8.15 1.28
N ILE A 137 -1.91 -6.86 1.01
CA ILE A 137 -3.12 -6.22 0.48
C ILE A 137 -2.85 -5.89 -0.98
N PRO A 138 -3.51 -6.58 -1.93
CA PRO A 138 -3.31 -6.28 -3.34
C PRO A 138 -4.06 -5.01 -3.75
N GLU A 139 -3.46 -4.25 -4.66
CA GLU A 139 -4.09 -3.20 -5.42
C GLU A 139 -4.13 -3.55 -6.90
N PHE A 140 -5.34 -3.57 -7.44
CA PHE A 140 -5.60 -3.60 -8.87
C PHE A 140 -6.33 -2.30 -9.23
N GLN A 141 -5.55 -1.27 -9.54
CA GLN A 141 -6.07 0.09 -9.69
C GLN A 141 -7.03 0.22 -10.87
N THR A 142 -8.21 0.79 -10.60
CA THR A 142 -9.22 1.14 -11.60
C THR A 142 -10.00 2.40 -11.15
N PRO A 143 -10.68 3.15 -12.05
CA PRO A 143 -10.78 2.97 -13.50
C PRO A 143 -9.62 3.60 -14.30
N ALA A 144 -8.86 4.53 -13.71
CA ALA A 144 -7.61 5.03 -14.30
C ALA A 144 -6.47 4.04 -14.08
N HIS A 145 -5.31 4.29 -14.71
CA HIS A 145 -4.15 3.40 -14.63
C HIS A 145 -4.42 1.99 -15.17
N THR A 146 -5.17 1.93 -16.27
CA THR A 146 -5.69 0.67 -16.83
C THR A 146 -5.28 0.42 -18.28
N MET A 147 -4.29 1.11 -18.85
CA MET A 147 -3.91 0.94 -20.26
C MET A 147 -3.61 -0.53 -20.64
N ARG A 148 -2.98 -1.29 -19.74
CA ARG A 148 -2.68 -2.73 -19.96
C ARG A 148 -3.86 -3.67 -19.77
N TRP A 149 -5.01 -3.17 -19.36
CA TRP A 149 -6.23 -3.97 -19.27
C TRP A 149 -6.89 -4.13 -20.65
N ASN A 150 -6.54 -3.30 -21.64
CA ASN A 150 -7.18 -3.24 -22.96
C ASN A 150 -6.67 -4.27 -23.98
N LEU A 151 -6.19 -5.43 -23.54
CA LEU A 151 -5.47 -6.38 -24.41
C LEU A 151 -6.34 -7.50 -24.95
N LEU A 152 -7.51 -7.75 -24.34
CA LEU A 152 -8.33 -8.93 -24.62
C LEU A 152 -9.35 -8.78 -25.76
N ASN A 153 -9.24 -7.73 -26.58
CA ASN A 153 -10.30 -7.31 -27.51
C ASN A 153 -11.68 -7.12 -26.84
N ILE A 154 -11.71 -6.96 -25.52
CA ILE A 154 -12.90 -6.60 -24.74
C ILE A 154 -12.90 -5.08 -24.65
N PRO A 155 -14.01 -4.39 -24.99
CA PRO A 155 -14.06 -2.93 -24.98
C PRO A 155 -14.16 -2.38 -23.53
N LEU A 156 -13.11 -2.59 -22.75
CA LEU A 156 -13.04 -2.17 -21.34
C LEU A 156 -12.70 -0.69 -21.21
N LEU A 157 -11.80 -0.16 -22.03
CA LEU A 157 -11.37 1.24 -21.94
C LEU A 157 -12.22 2.17 -22.79
N THR A 158 -12.34 3.41 -22.33
CA THR A 158 -13.02 4.45 -23.08
C THR A 158 -12.21 4.86 -24.30
N ARG A 159 -12.80 4.83 -25.49
CA ARG A 159 -12.22 5.47 -26.68
C ARG A 159 -12.43 6.97 -26.63
N CYS A 160 -11.38 7.75 -26.82
CA CYS A 160 -11.46 9.20 -26.85
C CYS A 160 -11.84 9.71 -28.25
N PHE A 161 -12.36 10.93 -28.29
CA PHE A 161 -12.89 11.57 -29.50
C PHE A 161 -12.33 12.98 -29.65
N LYS A 162 -12.14 13.40 -30.90
CA LYS A 162 -11.84 14.79 -31.25
C LYS A 162 -12.94 15.31 -32.17
N GLY A 163 -13.90 16.03 -31.59
CA GLY A 163 -15.15 16.34 -32.26
C GLY A 163 -16.03 15.09 -32.31
N ASP A 164 -16.46 14.68 -33.51
CA ASP A 164 -17.31 13.50 -33.71
C ASP A 164 -16.53 12.24 -34.14
N GLU A 165 -15.21 12.36 -34.34
CA GLU A 165 -14.35 11.28 -34.80
C GLU A 165 -13.49 10.71 -33.65
N PRO A 166 -13.29 9.38 -33.57
CA PRO A 166 -12.34 8.78 -32.64
C PRO A 166 -10.92 9.29 -32.89
N ASP A 167 -10.17 9.61 -31.83
CA ASP A 167 -8.77 10.06 -31.93
C ASP A 167 -7.75 8.93 -31.74
N PHE A 168 -8.24 7.68 -31.64
CA PHE A 168 -7.49 6.45 -31.38
C PHE A 168 -6.79 6.37 -30.02
N ALA A 169 -6.94 7.38 -29.16
CA ALA A 169 -6.52 7.30 -27.77
C ALA A 169 -7.55 6.53 -26.93
N TYR A 170 -7.05 5.95 -25.84
CA TYR A 170 -7.87 5.38 -24.79
C TYR A 170 -7.69 6.20 -23.53
N GLY A 171 -8.75 6.27 -22.72
CA GLY A 171 -8.73 6.85 -21.39
C GLY A 171 -9.11 5.82 -20.34
N PRO A 172 -9.63 6.26 -19.18
CA PRO A 172 -10.04 5.37 -18.11
C PRO A 172 -11.06 4.32 -18.57
N MET A 173 -11.14 3.24 -17.80
CA MET A 173 -12.12 2.17 -17.98
C MET A 173 -13.53 2.75 -18.16
N ASN A 174 -14.29 2.20 -19.11
CA ASN A 174 -15.60 2.70 -19.49
C ASN A 174 -16.65 2.25 -18.45
N PRO A 175 -17.20 3.17 -17.65
CA PRO A 175 -18.10 2.83 -16.56
C PRO A 175 -19.54 2.59 -17.05
N THR A 176 -19.87 2.90 -18.31
CA THR A 176 -21.25 2.81 -18.83
C THR A 176 -21.59 1.44 -19.39
N GLU A 177 -20.59 0.57 -19.56
CA GLU A 177 -20.74 -0.72 -20.23
C GLU A 177 -20.89 -1.89 -19.24
N ASN A 178 -21.90 -2.74 -19.45
CA ASN A 178 -22.14 -3.90 -18.57
C ASN A 178 -21.00 -4.94 -18.62
N ILE A 179 -20.30 -5.01 -19.76
CA ILE A 179 -19.18 -5.94 -19.93
C ILE A 179 -18.02 -5.60 -18.98
N THR A 180 -17.82 -4.31 -18.67
CA THR A 180 -16.83 -3.85 -17.70
C THR A 180 -17.02 -4.53 -16.36
N TYR A 181 -18.23 -4.46 -15.78
CA TYR A 181 -18.50 -5.06 -14.47
C TYR A 181 -18.56 -6.59 -14.51
N THR A 182 -18.98 -7.18 -15.64
CA THR A 182 -18.92 -8.64 -15.81
C THR A 182 -17.48 -9.14 -15.79
N PHE A 183 -16.57 -8.39 -16.42
CA PHE A 183 -15.14 -8.66 -16.44
C PHE A 183 -14.53 -8.46 -15.04
N LEU A 184 -14.77 -7.30 -14.42
CA LEU A 184 -14.25 -6.98 -13.08
C LEU A 184 -14.75 -7.96 -12.01
N SER A 185 -16.01 -8.40 -12.09
CA SER A 185 -16.54 -9.44 -11.20
C SER A 185 -15.70 -10.72 -11.22
N ARG A 186 -15.28 -11.17 -12.41
CA ARG A 186 -14.47 -12.39 -12.55
C ARG A 186 -13.07 -12.20 -11.99
N ILE A 187 -12.43 -11.08 -12.33
CA ILE A 187 -11.10 -10.73 -11.86
C ILE A 187 -11.08 -10.62 -10.33
N PHE A 188 -11.93 -9.77 -9.76
CA PHE A 188 -11.94 -9.52 -8.32
C PHE A 188 -12.42 -10.73 -7.50
N ASN A 189 -13.29 -11.60 -8.03
CA ASN A 189 -13.59 -12.87 -7.37
C ASN A 189 -12.34 -13.77 -7.25
N GLU A 190 -11.47 -13.79 -8.27
CA GLU A 190 -10.19 -14.49 -8.17
C GLU A 190 -9.25 -13.82 -7.17
N VAL A 191 -9.15 -12.47 -7.20
CA VAL A 191 -8.32 -11.73 -6.23
C VAL A 191 -8.76 -12.01 -4.80
N LEU A 192 -10.06 -11.89 -4.50
CA LEU A 192 -10.62 -12.15 -3.17
C LEU A 192 -10.47 -13.62 -2.73
N THR A 193 -10.31 -14.55 -3.68
CA THR A 193 -10.04 -15.97 -3.38
C THR A 193 -8.54 -16.20 -3.12
N ALA A 194 -7.68 -15.55 -3.89
CA ALA A 194 -6.22 -15.72 -3.82
C ALA A 194 -5.60 -15.00 -2.62
N PHE A 195 -6.10 -13.81 -2.27
CA PHE A 195 -5.58 -12.99 -1.19
C PHE A 195 -6.51 -13.09 0.04
N PRO A 196 -6.07 -13.73 1.14
CA PRO A 196 -6.93 -14.03 2.28
C PRO A 196 -7.15 -12.83 3.22
N ASP A 197 -6.60 -11.66 2.91
CA ASP A 197 -6.71 -10.48 3.76
C ASP A 197 -8.15 -9.94 3.80
N SER A 198 -8.54 -9.34 4.92
CA SER A 198 -9.86 -8.72 5.06
C SER A 198 -9.96 -7.34 4.40
N MET A 199 -8.92 -6.91 3.68
CA MET A 199 -8.89 -5.67 2.91
C MET A 199 -8.41 -5.89 1.47
N ILE A 200 -8.90 -5.04 0.57
CA ILE A 200 -8.47 -4.99 -0.83
C ILE A 200 -8.38 -3.53 -1.26
N HIS A 201 -7.33 -3.14 -1.97
CA HIS A 201 -7.22 -1.78 -2.49
C HIS A 201 -7.80 -1.74 -3.92
N LEU A 202 -8.80 -0.88 -4.13
CA LEU A 202 -9.47 -0.72 -5.44
C LEU A 202 -8.89 0.45 -6.26
N GLY A 203 -7.96 1.19 -5.66
CA GLY A 203 -7.30 2.34 -6.26
C GLY A 203 -8.22 3.55 -6.35
N GLY A 204 -8.30 4.14 -7.54
CA GLY A 204 -9.14 5.32 -7.81
C GLY A 204 -8.46 6.67 -7.73
N SER A 205 -7.13 6.74 -7.84
CA SER A 205 -6.43 8.03 -7.99
C SER A 205 -6.44 8.50 -9.45
N ASP A 206 -6.28 9.81 -9.63
CA ASP A 206 -5.90 10.46 -10.89
C ASP A 206 -6.80 10.16 -12.10
N VAL A 207 -8.11 9.98 -11.88
CA VAL A 207 -9.07 9.74 -12.96
C VAL A 207 -9.26 10.99 -13.82
N SER A 208 -8.65 10.99 -15.00
CA SER A 208 -8.88 12.03 -16.00
C SER A 208 -10.24 11.86 -16.71
N TYR A 209 -11.11 12.85 -16.55
CA TYR A 209 -12.44 12.85 -17.19
C TYR A 209 -12.44 13.29 -18.65
N ASP A 210 -11.31 13.71 -19.21
CA ASP A 210 -11.28 14.32 -20.55
C ASP A 210 -11.72 13.34 -21.64
N CYS A 211 -11.26 12.09 -21.55
CA CYS A 211 -11.69 11.06 -22.49
C CYS A 211 -13.18 10.73 -22.36
N TRP A 212 -13.71 10.65 -21.13
CA TRP A 212 -15.14 10.47 -20.88
C TRP A 212 -15.97 11.61 -21.45
N LYS A 213 -15.53 12.86 -21.24
CA LYS A 213 -16.16 14.08 -21.79
C LYS A 213 -16.18 14.09 -23.31
N SER A 214 -15.12 13.60 -23.94
CA SER A 214 -15.03 13.54 -25.39
C SER A 214 -16.00 12.53 -26.00
N ASN A 215 -16.26 11.41 -25.31
CA ASN A 215 -16.99 10.28 -25.85
C ASN A 215 -18.51 10.54 -25.95
N PRO A 216 -19.13 10.47 -27.16
CA PRO A 216 -20.55 10.77 -27.32
C PRO A 216 -21.49 9.77 -26.63
N PHE A 217 -21.09 8.50 -26.50
CA PHE A 217 -21.90 7.48 -25.83
C PHE A 217 -21.93 7.71 -24.32
N ILE A 218 -20.80 8.09 -23.73
CA ILE A 218 -20.73 8.46 -22.31
C ILE A 218 -21.53 9.75 -22.07
N ARG A 219 -21.42 10.76 -22.93
CA ARG A 219 -22.26 11.97 -22.83
C ARG A 219 -23.77 11.65 -22.86
N ASN A 220 -24.19 10.70 -23.69
CA ASN A 220 -25.59 10.25 -23.68
C ASN A 220 -25.96 9.58 -22.35
N PHE A 221 -25.11 8.69 -21.83
CA PHE A 221 -25.32 8.08 -20.52
C PHE A 221 -25.41 9.12 -19.39
N MET A 222 -24.55 10.14 -19.41
CA MET A 222 -24.59 11.26 -18.45
C MET A 222 -25.93 11.99 -18.48
N ASN A 223 -26.46 12.25 -19.68
CA ASN A 223 -27.77 12.88 -19.86
C ASN A 223 -28.91 11.99 -19.37
N ASP A 224 -28.90 10.71 -19.73
CA ASP A 224 -29.95 9.75 -19.39
C ASP A 224 -30.05 9.52 -17.87
N ASN A 225 -28.92 9.59 -17.15
CA ASN A 225 -28.87 9.45 -15.70
C ASN A 225 -28.97 10.79 -14.94
N GLY A 226 -29.13 11.91 -15.65
CA GLY A 226 -29.27 13.23 -15.02
C GLY A 226 -28.01 13.72 -14.31
N TYR A 227 -26.83 13.24 -14.72
CA TYR A 227 -25.55 13.68 -14.16
C TYR A 227 -25.07 15.01 -14.74
N GLY A 228 -25.56 15.40 -15.91
CA GLY A 228 -25.14 16.64 -16.59
C GLY A 228 -23.65 16.58 -16.95
N ASP A 229 -22.92 17.67 -16.70
CA ASP A 229 -21.47 17.77 -16.96
C ASP A 229 -20.60 17.39 -15.76
N ASP A 230 -21.20 16.81 -14.72
CA ASP A 230 -20.51 16.44 -13.47
C ASP A 230 -20.04 14.98 -13.51
N TYR A 231 -18.84 14.76 -14.04
CA TYR A 231 -18.24 13.42 -14.21
C TYR A 231 -17.80 12.76 -12.89
N THR A 232 -17.75 13.51 -11.79
CA THR A 232 -17.52 12.93 -10.45
C THR A 232 -18.67 11.98 -10.04
N LYS A 233 -19.89 12.25 -10.51
CA LYS A 233 -21.03 11.35 -10.35
C LYS A 233 -20.88 10.06 -11.15
N LEU A 234 -20.23 10.12 -12.31
CA LEU A 234 -19.96 8.94 -13.13
C LEU A 234 -18.88 8.06 -12.49
N GLU A 235 -17.85 8.67 -11.92
CA GLU A 235 -16.85 7.97 -11.12
C GLU A 235 -17.49 7.35 -9.86
N SER A 236 -18.33 8.11 -9.14
CA SER A 236 -19.08 7.59 -7.99
C SER A 236 -19.96 6.40 -8.40
N TYR A 237 -20.66 6.49 -9.54
CA TYR A 237 -21.43 5.38 -10.11
C TYR A 237 -20.55 4.16 -10.38
N TYR A 238 -19.34 4.36 -10.92
CA TYR A 238 -18.38 3.27 -11.16
C TYR A 238 -18.02 2.54 -9.87
N PHE A 239 -17.59 3.26 -8.83
CA PHE A 239 -17.19 2.63 -7.57
C PHE A 239 -18.35 1.96 -6.84
N GLN A 240 -19.53 2.59 -6.80
CA GLN A 240 -20.74 1.98 -6.21
C GLN A 240 -21.07 0.66 -6.92
N ARG A 241 -21.03 0.67 -8.26
CA ARG A 241 -21.34 -0.51 -9.05
C ARG A 241 -20.25 -1.58 -8.96
N LEU A 242 -18.97 -1.21 -8.91
CA LEU A 242 -17.86 -2.12 -8.70
C LEU A 242 -17.98 -2.83 -7.34
N MET A 243 -18.11 -2.07 -6.26
CA MET A 243 -18.23 -2.62 -4.91
C MET A 243 -19.48 -3.51 -4.77
N THR A 244 -20.64 -3.05 -5.28
CA THR A 244 -21.86 -3.87 -5.32
C THR A 244 -21.65 -5.19 -6.07
N THR A 245 -20.86 -5.16 -7.15
CA THR A 245 -20.61 -6.33 -8.01
C THR A 245 -19.68 -7.36 -7.35
N ILE A 246 -18.68 -6.91 -6.59
CA ILE A 246 -17.63 -7.79 -6.05
C ILE A 246 -17.83 -8.13 -4.56
N LEU A 247 -18.50 -7.26 -3.80
CA LEU A 247 -18.74 -7.42 -2.35
C LEU A 247 -20.22 -7.67 -2.02
N GLY A 248 -21.13 -7.37 -2.95
CA GLY A 248 -22.58 -7.48 -2.77
C GLY A 248 -23.25 -6.13 -2.48
N ALA A 249 -24.58 -6.09 -2.61
CA ALA A 249 -25.34 -4.83 -2.52
C ALA A 249 -25.54 -4.31 -1.09
N ASN A 250 -25.40 -5.16 -0.07
CA ASN A 250 -25.57 -4.77 1.32
C ASN A 250 -24.21 -4.65 2.00
N SER A 251 -23.75 -3.41 2.22
CA SER A 251 -22.43 -3.14 2.77
C SER A 251 -22.22 -3.71 4.18
N SER A 252 -23.30 -3.88 4.95
CA SER A 252 -23.26 -4.52 6.27
C SER A 252 -22.91 -6.01 6.25
N GLU A 253 -22.99 -6.65 5.09
CA GLU A 253 -22.63 -8.07 4.90
C GLU A 253 -21.22 -8.26 4.35
N TRP A 254 -20.53 -7.16 4.00
CA TRP A 254 -19.20 -7.23 3.42
C TRP A 254 -18.21 -7.81 4.44
N THR A 255 -17.56 -8.90 4.07
CA THR A 255 -16.47 -9.52 4.85
C THR A 255 -15.12 -8.90 4.54
N THR A 256 -15.01 -8.21 3.41
CA THR A 256 -13.79 -7.54 2.94
C THR A 256 -14.04 -6.04 2.87
N SER A 257 -13.15 -5.26 3.48
CA SER A 257 -13.19 -3.80 3.44
C SER A 257 -12.42 -3.28 2.23
N PRO A 258 -13.06 -2.57 1.28
CA PRO A 258 -12.34 -1.93 0.21
C PRO A 258 -11.58 -0.70 0.75
N ILE A 259 -10.35 -0.53 0.27
CA ILE A 259 -9.55 0.68 0.41
C ILE A 259 -9.60 1.41 -0.92
N VAL A 260 -9.75 2.73 -0.89
CA VAL A 260 -9.68 3.60 -2.07
C VAL A 260 -8.75 4.77 -1.77
N TRP A 261 -8.09 5.29 -2.82
CA TRP A 261 -7.35 6.55 -2.72
C TRP A 261 -8.29 7.71 -2.40
N GLN A 262 -7.76 8.76 -1.77
CA GLN A 262 -8.55 9.91 -1.31
C GLN A 262 -9.40 10.58 -2.39
N ASP A 263 -8.98 10.55 -3.67
CA ASP A 263 -9.70 11.11 -4.82
C ASP A 263 -11.14 10.66 -4.87
N VAL A 264 -11.40 9.36 -4.61
CA VAL A 264 -12.76 8.81 -4.62
C VAL A 264 -13.64 9.54 -3.60
N PHE A 265 -13.12 9.81 -2.40
CA PHE A 265 -13.82 10.57 -1.37
C PHE A 265 -13.97 12.06 -1.75
N GLU A 266 -12.90 12.69 -2.24
CA GLU A 266 -12.92 14.09 -2.65
C GLU A 266 -13.92 14.35 -3.79
N ASN A 267 -14.06 13.39 -4.70
CA ASN A 267 -14.98 13.43 -5.84
C ASN A 267 -16.42 13.03 -5.45
N GLY A 268 -16.74 13.01 -4.16
CA GLY A 268 -18.12 12.94 -3.67
C GLY A 268 -18.69 11.53 -3.52
N PHE A 269 -17.91 10.47 -3.73
CA PHE A 269 -18.35 9.10 -3.44
C PHE A 269 -18.67 8.98 -1.95
N ARG A 270 -19.85 8.45 -1.63
CA ARG A 270 -20.27 8.11 -0.27
C ARG A 270 -21.01 6.77 -0.30
N GLU A 271 -20.68 5.91 0.66
CA GLU A 271 -21.27 4.60 0.95
C GLU A 271 -21.51 4.47 2.46
N GLU A 272 -22.49 3.68 2.92
CA GLU A 272 -22.90 3.62 4.33
C GLU A 272 -21.91 2.87 5.28
N THR A 273 -20.59 2.83 4.96
CA THR A 273 -19.49 2.02 5.58
C THR A 273 -19.49 0.55 5.07
N PRO A 274 -18.34 -0.15 4.84
CA PRO A 274 -17.06 -0.20 5.57
C PRO A 274 -15.78 0.30 4.84
N VAL A 275 -15.91 1.22 3.88
CA VAL A 275 -14.79 1.72 3.06
C VAL A 275 -13.69 2.40 3.91
N VAL A 276 -12.43 2.17 3.54
CA VAL A 276 -11.25 2.84 4.11
C VAL A 276 -10.70 3.84 3.08
N ILE A 277 -10.42 5.06 3.52
CA ILE A 277 -9.85 6.11 2.66
C ILE A 277 -8.35 6.21 2.91
N HIS A 278 -7.55 6.11 1.84
CA HIS A 278 -6.10 6.24 1.91
C HIS A 278 -5.67 7.63 1.43
N LEU A 279 -5.17 8.45 2.35
CA LEU A 279 -4.78 9.84 2.11
C LEU A 279 -3.28 9.91 1.80
N TYR A 280 -2.95 10.44 0.62
CA TYR A 280 -1.59 10.54 0.09
C TYR A 280 -1.22 11.95 -0.41
N LYS A 281 -2.17 12.88 -0.48
CA LYS A 281 -1.91 14.26 -0.95
C LYS A 281 -1.56 15.22 0.20
N PRO A 282 -0.92 16.36 -0.10
CA PRO A 282 -0.45 17.30 0.93
C PRO A 282 -1.54 17.95 1.81
N ASP A 283 -2.79 17.97 1.37
CA ASP A 283 -3.95 18.55 2.07
C ASP A 283 -4.61 17.58 3.06
N TRP A 284 -3.89 16.52 3.45
CA TRP A 284 -4.36 15.43 4.29
C TRP A 284 -5.08 15.86 5.56
N ALA A 285 -4.65 16.93 6.25
CA ALA A 285 -5.24 17.31 7.54
C ALA A 285 -6.71 17.74 7.39
N GLN A 286 -7.04 18.48 6.33
CA GLN A 286 -8.41 18.88 6.04
C GLN A 286 -9.24 17.65 5.63
N ILE A 287 -8.71 16.86 4.68
CA ILE A 287 -9.41 15.69 4.16
C ILE A 287 -9.63 14.63 5.25
N LEU A 288 -8.68 14.46 6.17
CA LEU A 288 -8.79 13.52 7.29
C LEU A 288 -9.93 13.89 8.24
N ASP A 289 -10.06 15.17 8.59
CA ASP A 289 -11.18 15.66 9.40
C ASP A 289 -12.52 15.37 8.71
N GLU A 290 -12.62 15.65 7.40
CA GLU A 290 -13.83 15.35 6.62
C GLU A 290 -14.14 13.83 6.56
N VAL A 291 -13.14 12.99 6.27
CA VAL A 291 -13.25 11.53 6.21
C VAL A 291 -13.73 10.97 7.55
N THR A 292 -13.08 11.33 8.65
CA THR A 292 -13.44 10.83 9.99
C THR A 292 -14.81 11.33 10.45
N LYS A 293 -15.22 12.55 10.11
CA LYS A 293 -16.59 13.06 10.40
C LYS A 293 -17.69 12.29 9.69
N THR A 294 -17.39 11.69 8.54
CA THR A 294 -18.33 10.79 7.85
C THR A 294 -18.37 9.37 8.41
N GLY A 295 -17.48 9.04 9.35
CA GLY A 295 -17.38 7.72 9.96
C GLY A 295 -16.51 6.72 9.19
N TYR A 296 -15.80 7.16 8.16
CA TYR A 296 -14.84 6.30 7.46
C TYR A 296 -13.54 6.14 8.22
N ARG A 297 -12.93 4.96 8.06
CA ARG A 297 -11.57 4.71 8.52
C ARG A 297 -10.57 5.34 7.56
N ALA A 298 -9.41 5.73 8.10
CA ALA A 298 -8.35 6.38 7.34
C ALA A 298 -7.01 5.67 7.48
N ILE A 299 -6.28 5.60 6.36
CA ILE A 299 -4.85 5.27 6.27
C ILE A 299 -4.12 6.50 5.75
N LEU A 300 -2.95 6.81 6.29
CA LEU A 300 -2.20 8.03 6.00
C LEU A 300 -0.83 7.72 5.38
N SER A 301 -0.47 8.40 4.30
CA SER A 301 0.82 8.27 3.62
C SER A 301 1.38 9.57 3.03
N SER A 302 0.67 10.69 3.18
CA SER A 302 0.93 11.95 2.47
C SER A 302 2.34 12.53 2.53
N CYS A 303 3.02 12.40 3.67
CA CYS A 303 4.41 12.86 3.83
C CYS A 303 5.44 11.71 3.80
N TRP A 304 4.97 10.50 3.49
CA TRP A 304 5.73 9.27 3.49
C TRP A 304 5.85 8.67 2.08
N ASP A 305 5.80 9.52 1.04
CA ASP A 305 6.28 9.16 -0.28
C ASP A 305 7.81 9.11 -0.28
N LEU A 306 8.34 7.90 -0.10
CA LEU A 306 9.79 7.67 -0.04
C LEU A 306 10.44 7.73 -1.42
N SER A 307 9.67 7.58 -2.50
CA SER A 307 10.19 7.68 -3.87
C SER A 307 10.54 9.12 -4.27
N ALA A 308 10.02 10.10 -3.53
CA ALA A 308 10.26 11.53 -3.74
C ALA A 308 11.31 12.13 -2.78
N VAL A 309 11.94 11.33 -1.93
CA VAL A 309 12.90 11.82 -0.91
C VAL A 309 14.26 12.11 -1.54
N GLU A 310 14.73 13.34 -1.41
CA GLU A 310 16.05 13.74 -1.91
C GLU A 310 17.18 13.35 -0.94
N PRO A 311 18.39 13.02 -1.43
CA PRO A 311 19.55 12.80 -0.56
C PRO A 311 19.88 14.03 0.30
N GLY A 312 20.19 13.80 1.57
CA GLY A 312 20.56 14.88 2.50
C GLY A 312 19.74 14.80 3.78
N ASP A 313 19.24 15.94 4.25
CA ASP A 313 18.46 16.05 5.50
C ASP A 313 16.96 15.73 5.32
N ASP A 314 16.50 15.39 4.13
CA ASP A 314 15.07 15.19 3.84
C ASP A 314 14.48 13.96 4.56
N TRP A 315 15.31 13.00 4.98
CA TRP A 315 14.87 11.92 5.88
C TRP A 315 14.28 12.45 7.20
N LYS A 316 14.72 13.63 7.66
CA LYS A 316 14.17 14.28 8.86
C LYS A 316 12.72 14.68 8.64
N LYS A 317 12.34 15.12 7.44
CA LYS A 317 10.95 15.46 7.12
C LYS A 317 10.04 14.24 7.23
N VAL A 318 10.53 13.07 6.80
CA VAL A 318 9.80 11.79 6.93
C VAL A 318 9.56 11.44 8.40
N TYR A 319 10.60 11.57 9.23
CA TYR A 319 10.49 11.27 10.66
C TYR A 319 9.73 12.35 11.44
N GLU A 320 9.92 13.63 11.16
CA GLU A 320 9.23 14.74 11.85
C GLU A 320 7.78 14.92 11.39
N CYS A 321 7.36 14.16 10.38
CA CYS A 321 5.98 14.19 9.94
C CYS A 321 5.04 13.63 11.02
N ASP A 322 4.17 14.51 11.50
CA ASP A 322 3.12 14.18 12.45
C ASP A 322 1.76 14.22 11.73
N LEU A 323 1.33 13.07 11.21
CA LEU A 323 0.04 12.92 10.54
C LEU A 323 -1.14 12.80 11.53
N ILE A 324 -0.90 12.89 12.85
CA ILE A 324 -1.91 12.68 13.89
C ILE A 324 -2.10 13.91 14.78
N SER A 325 -1.25 14.93 14.65
CA SER A 325 -1.44 16.23 15.31
C SER A 325 -2.50 17.08 14.60
N PHE A 326 -3.77 16.75 14.79
CA PHE A 326 -4.89 17.65 14.50
C PHE A 326 -5.93 17.60 15.62
N GLU A 327 -6.72 18.66 15.75
CA GLU A 327 -7.79 18.71 16.77
C GLU A 327 -8.91 17.73 16.40
N ALA A 328 -8.86 16.51 16.94
CA ALA A 328 -9.84 15.44 16.75
C ALA A 328 -10.44 14.95 18.07
N THR A 329 -11.67 14.43 17.99
CA THR A 329 -12.29 13.68 19.10
C THR A 329 -11.69 12.27 19.21
N ASP A 330 -11.84 11.62 20.37
CA ASP A 330 -11.43 10.22 20.56
C ASP A 330 -12.08 9.28 19.53
N GLU A 331 -13.31 9.58 19.10
CA GLU A 331 -14.02 8.84 18.06
C GLU A 331 -13.35 9.01 16.69
N GLN A 332 -12.99 10.24 16.30
CA GLN A 332 -12.25 10.49 15.06
C GLN A 332 -10.88 9.80 15.08
N LEU A 333 -10.15 9.88 16.21
CA LEU A 333 -8.86 9.22 16.37
C LEU A 333 -8.99 7.70 16.23
N SER A 334 -10.08 7.10 16.71
CA SER A 334 -10.32 5.65 16.59
C SER A 334 -10.54 5.16 15.15
N LEU A 335 -10.86 6.07 14.23
CA LEU A 335 -11.02 5.77 12.80
C LEU A 335 -9.69 5.78 12.05
N ILE A 336 -8.64 6.34 12.62
CA ILE A 336 -7.29 6.33 12.03
C ILE A 336 -6.64 4.99 12.38
N ILE A 337 -6.56 4.09 11.40
CA ILE A 337 -6.05 2.73 11.63
C ILE A 337 -4.53 2.63 11.47
N GLY A 338 -3.91 3.64 10.84
CA GLY A 338 -2.46 3.79 10.72
C GLY A 338 -2.04 4.42 9.41
N GLY A 339 -0.99 3.91 8.80
CA GLY A 339 -0.41 4.54 7.62
C GLY A 339 0.59 3.68 6.87
N GLU A 340 1.08 4.23 5.77
CA GLU A 340 1.97 3.53 4.85
C GLU A 340 3.10 4.43 4.33
N ALA A 341 4.26 3.83 4.12
CA ALA A 341 5.33 4.42 3.32
C ALA A 341 5.12 4.03 1.85
N LEU A 342 5.11 4.99 0.93
CA LEU A 342 4.90 4.74 -0.50
C LEU A 342 6.23 4.64 -1.24
N LEU A 343 6.34 3.63 -2.11
CA LEU A 343 7.40 3.53 -3.11
C LEU A 343 6.81 3.34 -4.49
N TRP A 344 6.55 4.47 -5.15
CA TRP A 344 6.18 4.46 -6.55
C TRP A 344 7.35 4.03 -7.44
N GLY A 345 7.04 3.27 -8.47
CA GLY A 345 8.03 2.54 -9.26
C GLY A 345 8.58 3.31 -10.44
N GLN A 346 8.32 4.62 -10.63
CA GLN A 346 8.76 5.33 -11.85
C GLN A 346 10.27 5.27 -12.08
N TYR A 347 11.05 5.19 -11.00
CA TYR A 347 12.52 5.11 -11.03
C TYR A 347 13.08 4.04 -10.09
N ILE A 348 12.24 3.10 -9.64
CA ILE A 348 12.61 2.06 -8.67
C ILE A 348 12.35 0.68 -9.27
N ASP A 349 13.37 -0.16 -9.28
CA ASP A 349 13.34 -1.56 -9.72
C ASP A 349 14.16 -2.45 -8.77
N ASP A 350 14.39 -3.73 -9.11
CA ASP A 350 15.20 -4.66 -8.32
C ASP A 350 16.59 -4.12 -7.93
N ALA A 351 17.20 -3.24 -8.74
CA ALA A 351 18.56 -2.77 -8.52
C ALA A 351 18.68 -1.75 -7.38
N ASN A 352 17.63 -0.97 -7.13
CA ASN A 352 17.64 0.10 -6.12
C ASN A 352 16.50 0.02 -5.10
N LEU A 353 15.51 -0.86 -5.25
CA LEU A 353 14.37 -1.00 -4.32
C LEU A 353 14.81 -0.99 -2.86
N PHE A 354 15.74 -1.87 -2.50
CA PHE A 354 16.16 -1.99 -1.11
C PHE A 354 16.93 -0.75 -0.62
N THR A 355 17.78 -0.17 -1.46
CA THR A 355 18.55 1.04 -1.10
C THR A 355 17.64 2.24 -0.91
N GLU A 356 16.66 2.45 -1.77
CA GLU A 356 15.73 3.58 -1.66
C GLU A 356 14.82 3.44 -0.43
N THR A 357 14.42 2.21 -0.11
CA THR A 357 13.56 1.94 1.05
C THR A 357 14.31 2.06 2.37
N TRP A 358 15.47 1.42 2.48
CA TRP A 358 16.07 1.10 3.77
C TRP A 358 17.42 1.80 3.98
N PRO A 359 17.64 2.40 5.16
CA PRO A 359 16.83 2.27 6.38
C PRO A 359 15.71 3.31 6.52
N LEU A 360 15.44 4.15 5.50
CA LEU A 360 14.52 5.29 5.60
C LEU A 360 13.10 4.93 6.08
N ALA A 361 12.51 3.84 5.59
CA ALA A 361 11.18 3.38 6.00
C ALA A 361 11.08 3.05 7.50
N ALA A 362 12.19 2.87 8.21
CA ALA A 362 12.18 2.70 9.66
C ALA A 362 11.70 3.97 10.39
N ALA A 363 11.82 5.15 9.79
CA ALA A 363 11.25 6.39 10.32
C ALA A 363 9.71 6.28 10.41
N VAL A 364 9.09 5.82 9.33
CA VAL A 364 7.64 5.59 9.27
C VAL A 364 7.24 4.47 10.22
N ALA A 365 8.02 3.38 10.26
CA ALA A 365 7.78 2.26 11.15
C ALA A 365 7.75 2.66 12.63
N GLU A 366 8.70 3.48 13.07
CA GLU A 366 8.75 3.98 14.44
C GLU A 366 7.57 4.93 14.74
N ARG A 367 7.22 5.81 13.80
CA ARG A 367 6.06 6.71 13.95
C ARG A 367 4.74 5.98 14.05
N LEU A 368 4.62 4.81 13.43
CA LEU A 368 3.40 4.02 13.49
C LEU A 368 3.37 3.02 14.66
N TRP A 369 4.49 2.83 15.36
CA TRP A 369 4.60 1.89 16.47
C TRP A 369 4.69 2.59 17.84
N SER A 370 5.57 3.57 17.99
CA SER A 370 5.98 4.12 19.29
C SER A 370 4.97 5.12 19.87
N GLN A 371 4.69 5.01 21.17
CA GLN A 371 3.82 5.95 21.91
C GLN A 371 4.51 7.30 22.16
N GLU A 372 5.80 7.27 22.46
CA GLU A 372 6.62 8.45 22.68
C GLU A 372 7.50 8.69 21.46
N GLN A 373 7.55 9.93 21.03
CA GLN A 373 8.37 10.36 19.90
C GLN A 373 9.77 10.73 20.41
N SER A 374 10.80 9.99 19.97
CA SER A 374 12.18 10.40 20.20
C SER A 374 12.50 11.68 19.43
N GLU A 375 13.40 12.48 19.98
CA GLU A 375 14.06 13.58 19.27
C GLU A 375 14.77 13.06 18.02
N THR A 376 14.78 13.87 16.95
CA THR A 376 15.36 13.49 15.64
C THR A 376 16.81 13.01 15.75
N ASP A 377 17.63 13.64 16.60
CA ASP A 377 19.05 13.26 16.79
C ASP A 377 19.22 11.93 17.53
N GLU A 378 18.30 11.58 18.44
CA GLU A 378 18.31 10.29 19.13
C GLU A 378 17.91 9.18 18.16
N PHE A 379 16.86 9.42 17.38
CA PHE A 379 16.41 8.50 16.34
C PHE A 379 17.53 8.26 15.30
N ALA A 380 18.24 9.31 14.87
CA ALA A 380 19.36 9.18 13.94
C ALA A 380 20.43 8.18 14.41
N GLN A 381 20.75 8.17 15.71
CA GLN A 381 21.73 7.25 16.28
C GLN A 381 21.24 5.79 16.21
N ARG A 382 19.98 5.54 16.55
CA ARG A 382 19.36 4.20 16.48
C ARG A 382 19.20 3.74 15.03
N LEU A 383 18.87 4.64 14.13
CA LEU A 383 18.74 4.40 12.69
C LEU A 383 20.06 3.99 12.04
N HIS A 384 21.17 4.64 12.42
CA HIS A 384 22.52 4.22 12.00
C HIS A 384 22.86 2.81 12.49
N GLN A 385 22.50 2.47 13.74
CA GLN A 385 22.72 1.12 14.27
C GLN A 385 21.87 0.08 13.52
N LEU A 386 20.60 0.37 13.26
CA LEU A 386 19.70 -0.47 12.47
C LEU A 386 20.27 -0.74 11.08
N ARG A 387 20.75 0.31 10.41
CA ARG A 387 21.44 0.20 9.12
C ARG A 387 22.61 -0.78 9.18
N CYS A 388 23.47 -0.67 10.18
CA CYS A 388 24.60 -1.59 10.33
C CYS A 388 24.15 -3.03 10.57
N GLN A 389 23.03 -3.25 11.27
CA GLN A 389 22.46 -4.58 11.44
C GLN A 389 21.91 -5.13 10.12
N MET A 390 21.26 -4.31 9.29
CA MET A 390 20.80 -4.70 7.95
C MET A 390 21.98 -5.11 7.04
N LEU A 391 23.08 -4.35 7.05
CA LEU A 391 24.30 -4.70 6.31
C LEU A 391 24.88 -6.05 6.76
N LYS A 392 24.88 -6.34 8.07
CA LYS A 392 25.31 -7.64 8.61
C LYS A 392 24.42 -8.81 8.21
N ARG A 393 23.15 -8.55 7.89
CA ARG A 393 22.21 -9.52 7.29
C ARG A 393 22.41 -9.68 5.78
N GLY A 394 23.36 -8.96 5.18
CA GLY A 394 23.67 -8.99 3.75
C GLY A 394 22.79 -8.08 2.90
N TRP A 395 22.02 -7.17 3.52
CA TRP A 395 21.13 -6.27 2.79
C TRP A 395 21.78 -4.92 2.51
N PRO A 396 21.65 -4.36 1.29
CA PRO A 396 22.35 -3.14 0.88
C PRO A 396 21.67 -1.87 1.41
N ALA A 397 21.53 -1.70 2.72
CA ALA A 397 20.90 -0.50 3.30
C ALA A 397 21.75 0.77 3.07
N GLN A 398 21.14 1.82 2.50
CA GLN A 398 21.83 3.06 2.13
C GLN A 398 22.25 3.90 3.35
N VAL A 399 23.15 4.86 3.16
CA VAL A 399 23.53 5.84 4.21
C VAL A 399 22.52 6.98 4.18
N ILE A 400 21.90 7.31 5.32
CA ILE A 400 20.97 8.46 5.40
C ILE A 400 21.36 9.50 6.46
N THR A 401 21.92 9.09 7.60
CA THR A 401 22.20 9.99 8.73
C THR A 401 23.56 10.70 8.64
N GLY A 402 24.15 10.77 7.45
CA GLY A 402 25.46 11.38 7.22
C GLY A 402 26.67 10.45 7.38
N PRO A 403 27.90 11.01 7.40
CA PRO A 403 29.14 10.24 7.39
C PRO A 403 29.31 9.33 8.60
N GLY A 404 29.73 8.08 8.36
CA GLY A 404 29.99 7.09 9.39
C GLY A 404 30.46 5.78 8.80
N PHE A 405 30.61 4.74 9.63
CA PHE A 405 30.94 3.40 9.18
C PHE A 405 30.24 2.34 10.03
N CYS A 406 30.13 1.13 9.47
CA CYS A 406 29.65 -0.06 10.16
C CYS A 406 30.82 -1.06 10.24
N TYR A 407 31.02 -1.66 11.41
CA TYR A 407 31.96 -2.78 11.52
C TYR A 407 31.40 -3.98 10.75
N PRO A 408 32.27 -4.71 10.02
CA PRO A 408 31.86 -5.88 9.26
C PRO A 408 31.19 -6.98 10.10
#